data_AF-A0A0F9A1Q8-F1
#
_entry.id   AF-A0A0F9A1Q8-F1
#
_cell.length_a   1.000
_cell.length_b   1.000
_cell.length_c   1.000
_cell.angle_alpha   90.00
_cell.angle_beta   90.00
_cell.angle_gamma   90.00
#
_symmetry.space_group_name_H-M   'P 1'
#
loop_
_entity.id
_entity.type
_entity.pdbx_description
1 polymer ?
#
loop_
_entity_poly.entity_id
_entity_poly.type
_entity_poly.pdbx_seq_one_letter_code
_entity_poly.pdbx_strand_id
1 'polypeptide(L)' 'MKSSFFYNGHYKELADKLKNYINSVPEFLSLQTAHSTRAVGDAIEGLIAEKFDSLLGDWCKEYS' A
#
# COMPACT_ATOMS: atom_id res chain seq x y z
N MET A 1 -2.95 20.83 14.30
CA MET A 1 -3.78 20.89 13.08
C MET A 1 -4.20 19.47 12.75
N LYS A 2 -5.47 19.23 12.41
CA LYS A 2 -5.95 17.89 12.00
C LYS A 2 -5.48 17.62 10.57
N SER A 3 -4.94 16.43 10.31
CA SER A 3 -4.45 16.07 8.95
C SER A 3 -5.63 16.01 7.97
N SER A 4 -5.63 16.88 6.97
CA SER A 4 -6.59 16.87 5.86
C SER A 4 -6.65 15.50 5.18
N PHE A 5 -5.50 14.84 5.03
CA PHE A 5 -5.39 13.50 4.47
C PHE A 5 -6.30 12.47 5.18
N PHE A 6 -6.27 12.44 6.51
CA PHE A 6 -7.08 11.50 7.29
C PHE A 6 -8.54 11.97 7.44
N TYR A 7 -8.74 13.25 7.77
CA TYR A 7 -10.07 13.75 8.12
C TYR A 7 -10.98 13.97 6.91
N ASN A 8 -10.43 14.18 5.72
CA ASN A 8 -11.20 14.27 4.48
C ASN A 8 -11.34 12.91 3.77
N GLY A 9 -10.80 11.83 4.34
CA GLY A 9 -11.00 10.47 3.83
C GLY A 9 -10.08 10.05 2.69
N HIS A 10 -9.06 10.84 2.32
CA HIS A 10 -8.10 10.49 1.25
C HIS A 10 -7.34 9.18 1.53
N TYR A 11 -7.15 8.83 2.80
CA TYR A 11 -6.57 7.53 3.17
C TYR A 11 -7.41 6.33 2.67
N LYS A 12 -8.73 6.49 2.51
CA LYS A 12 -9.61 5.45 1.96
C LYS A 12 -9.40 5.29 0.46
N GLU A 13 -9.27 6.41 -0.26
CA GLU A 13 -8.96 6.41 -1.69
C GLU A 13 -7.59 5.76 -1.94
N LEU A 14 -6.60 6.06 -1.10
CA LEU A 14 -5.29 5.41 -1.15
C LEU A 14 -5.41 3.91 -0.87
N ALA A 15 -6.19 3.49 0.12
CA ALA A 15 -6.40 2.08 0.44
C ALA A 15 -7.02 1.31 -0.73
N ASP A 16 -8.00 1.90 -1.43
CA ASP A 16 -8.60 1.30 -2.62
C ASP A 16 -7.60 1.18 -3.77
N LYS A 17 -6.77 2.20 -3.99
CA LYS A 17 -5.68 2.14 -4.99
C LYS A 17 -4.67 1.05 -4.66
N LEU A 18 -4.23 0.96 -3.41
CA LEU A 18 -3.30 -0.08 -2.94
C LEU A 18 -3.88 -1.48 -3.11
N LYS A 19 -5.15 -1.67 -2.75
CA LYS A 19 -5.84 -2.95 -2.95
C LYS A 19 -5.90 -3.34 -4.42
N ASN A 20 -6.25 -2.42 -5.30
CA ASN A 20 -6.29 -2.66 -6.75
C ASN A 20 -4.90 -3.01 -7.29
N TYR A 21 -3.87 -2.32 -6.82
CA TYR A 21 -2.48 -2.62 -7.18
C TYR A 21 -2.04 -4.01 -6.72
N ILE A 22 -2.21 -4.36 -5.45
CA ILE A 22 -1.84 -5.69 -4.92
C ILE A 22 -2.53 -6.81 -5.70
N ASN A 23 -3.84 -6.66 -5.97
CA ASN A 23 -4.60 -7.65 -6.74
C ASN A 23 -4.18 -7.75 -8.22
N SER A 24 -3.49 -6.75 -8.75
CA SER A 24 -2.98 -6.76 -10.13
C SER A 24 -1.64 -7.47 -10.28
N VAL A 25 -0.91 -7.72 -9.17
CA VAL A 25 0.39 -8.37 -9.19
C VAL A 25 0.19 -9.89 -9.20
N PRO A 26 0.55 -10.60 -10.28
CA PRO A 26 0.51 -12.06 -10.29
C PRO A 26 1.66 -12.64 -9.45
N GLU A 27 1.39 -13.74 -8.74
CA GLU A 27 2.40 -14.64 -8.15
C GLU A 27 3.46 -13.97 -7.23
N PHE A 28 3.06 -13.06 -6.34
CA PHE A 28 3.98 -12.43 -5.37
C PHE A 28 4.30 -13.31 -4.14
N LEU A 29 3.72 -14.52 -4.03
CA LEU A 29 3.96 -15.49 -2.97
C LEU A 29 4.14 -16.89 -3.53
N SER A 30 5.05 -17.66 -2.94
CA SER A 30 5.19 -19.08 -3.26
C SER A 30 4.20 -19.92 -2.44
N LEU A 31 3.85 -21.11 -2.95
CA LEU A 31 2.98 -22.05 -2.24
C LEU A 31 3.51 -22.40 -0.85
N GLN A 32 4.84 -22.44 -0.68
CA GLN A 32 5.50 -22.77 0.57
C GLN A 32 5.36 -21.65 1.61
N THR A 33 5.29 -20.39 1.18
CA THR A 33 5.23 -19.23 2.09
C THR A 33 3.83 -18.64 2.23
N ALA A 34 2.87 -19.03 1.39
CA ALA A 34 1.50 -18.52 1.39
C ALA A 34 0.75 -18.67 2.73
N HIS A 35 1.11 -19.69 3.54
CA HIS A 35 0.50 -19.92 4.86
C HIS A 35 1.17 -19.13 6.00
N SER A 36 2.28 -18.45 5.74
CA SER A 36 2.99 -17.64 6.74
C SER A 36 2.50 -16.21 6.69
N THR A 37 1.75 -15.80 7.72
CA THR A 37 1.25 -14.42 7.84
C THR A 37 2.38 -13.38 7.81
N ARG A 38 3.55 -13.72 8.37
CA ARG A 38 4.75 -12.88 8.30
C ARG A 38 5.24 -12.74 6.86
N ALA A 39 5.42 -13.85 6.14
CA ALA A 39 5.93 -13.80 4.77
C ALA A 39 4.96 -13.07 3.83
N VAL A 40 3.66 -13.24 4.03
CA VAL A 40 2.61 -12.46 3.34
C VAL A 40 2.76 -10.97 3.63
N GLY A 41 2.93 -10.59 4.89
CA GLY A 41 3.13 -9.21 5.32
C GLY A 41 4.37 -8.58 4.67
N ASP A 42 5.52 -9.25 4.78
CA ASP A 42 6.79 -8.78 4.22
C ASP A 42 6.69 -8.60 2.69
N ALA A 43 6.00 -9.53 1.98
CA ALA A 43 5.80 -9.43 0.54
C ALA A 43 4.90 -8.25 0.15
N ILE A 44 3.80 -8.04 0.88
CA ILE A 44 2.89 -6.89 0.64
C ILE A 44 3.63 -5.58 0.92
N GLU A 45 4.40 -5.49 2.00
CA GLU A 45 5.22 -4.31 2.33
C GLU A 45 6.16 -3.97 1.17
N GLY A 46 6.91 -4.96 0.67
CA GLY A 46 7.83 -4.79 -0.46
C GLY A 46 7.13 -4.26 -1.70
N LEU A 47 6.00 -4.86 -2.10
CA LEU A 47 5.21 -4.38 -3.24
C LEU A 47 4.75 -2.94 -3.06
N ILE A 48 4.21 -2.62 -1.89
CA ILE A 48 3.72 -1.27 -1.60
C ILE A 48 4.87 -0.27 -1.67
N ALA A 49 6.02 -0.57 -1.06
CA ALA A 49 7.18 0.31 -1.00
C ALA A 49 7.68 0.72 -2.40
N GLU A 50 7.61 -0.16 -3.40
CA GLU A 50 8.00 0.14 -4.79
C GLU A 50 7.12 1.16 -5.50
N LYS A 51 5.86 1.33 -5.05
CA LYS A 51 4.86 2.19 -5.70
C LYS A 51 4.32 3.28 -4.80
N PHE A 52 4.70 3.30 -3.52
CA PHE A 52 4.02 4.11 -2.52
C PHE A 52 4.08 5.60 -2.83
N ASP A 53 5.23 6.10 -3.26
CA ASP A 53 5.43 7.49 -3.69
C ASP A 53 4.46 7.90 -4.82
N SER A 54 4.33 7.06 -5.84
CA SER A 54 3.47 7.28 -6.99
C SER A 54 1.98 7.21 -6.64
N LEU A 55 1.62 6.34 -5.68
CA LEU A 55 0.25 6.15 -5.21
C LEU A 55 -0.20 7.24 -4.26
N LEU A 56 0.70 7.71 -3.39
CA LEU A 56 0.48 8.80 -2.45
C LEU A 56 0.43 10.15 -3.18
N GLY A 57 1.24 10.31 -4.24
CA GLY A 57 1.23 11.47 -5.11
C GLY A 57 1.57 12.76 -4.37
N ASP A 58 0.78 13.82 -4.59
CA ASP A 58 1.03 15.13 -3.99
C ASP A 58 0.91 15.14 -2.46
N TRP A 59 0.23 14.16 -1.86
CA TRP A 59 0.21 13.99 -0.40
C TRP A 59 1.60 13.66 0.19
N CYS A 60 2.52 13.14 -0.64
CA CYS A 60 3.90 12.89 -0.21
C CYS A 60 4.66 14.18 0.11
N LYS A 61 4.26 15.32 -0.46
CA LYS A 61 4.95 16.62 -0.29
C LYS A 61 4.52 17.38 0.97
N GLU A 62 3.41 16.99 1.60
CA GLU A 62 2.91 17.66 2.80
C GLU A 62 3.58 17.20 4.11
N TYR A 63 4.47 16.20 4.03
CA TYR A 63 5.21 15.66 5.15
C TYR A 63 6.72 15.85 4.91
N SER A 64 7.25 17.02 5.27
CA SER A 64 8.68 17.33 5.37
C SER A 64 8.97 18.06 6.67
#